data_AF-A0A1D1Z204-F1
#
_entry.id   AF-A0A1D1Z204-F1
#
_cell.length_a   1.000
_cell.length_b   1.000
_cell.length_c   1.000
_cell.angle_alpha   90.00
_cell.angle_beta   90.00
_cell.angle_gamma   90.00
#
_symmetry.space_group_name_H-M   'P 1'
#
loop_
_entity.id
_entity.type
_entity.pdbx_description
1 polymer ?
#
loop_
_entity_poly.entity_id
_entity_poly.type
_entity_poly.pdbx_seq_one_letter_code
_entity_poly.pdbx_strand_id
1 'polypeptide(L)'
;MFDNNKLWTRITESRWTIAYTSFAVLQMIAAIAIEAVILQKNENSYEILKSYISYDDKENFETIVYKKYTYTQYSKQFQSIIHGNIWFMVFEAFLTALCFSSVFFQNTIEVISITIIDISLIFFVGIQIYQSNKWINRVNSQIGLDSIEVSLNKDVIPWEALQLILMLGFAAASIVFGYKLYKQFGWNIYKEIGANIQMQRMYRTYLVFLLLLKLDLLLLMGFQILNLVFLFSDEEEEQTQTIIIQSIMVASVIPIVGLALWGVRRENKVAMFIFAVASGITIINFLYILAKFIINRDENLLTLLDILGILITIMSMVVAYLATRNFDRGLKDHFQKREHEDTVNLEAYGGQGQRKRFSIDD
;
A
#
# COMPACT_ATOMS: atom_id res chain seq x y z
N MET A 1 -21.62 8.19 2.62
CA MET A 1 -22.43 7.17 3.28
C MET A 1 -22.64 6.07 2.25
N PHE A 2 -21.95 4.94 2.39
CA PHE A 2 -22.06 3.84 1.42
C PHE A 2 -23.48 3.27 1.51
N ASP A 3 -24.19 3.19 0.39
CA ASP A 3 -25.46 2.49 0.35
C ASP A 3 -25.18 0.98 0.47
N ASN A 4 -25.25 0.46 1.70
CA ASN A 4 -24.95 -0.93 2.00
C ASN A 4 -25.75 -1.89 1.12
N ASN A 5 -26.97 -1.52 0.72
CA ASN A 5 -27.81 -2.33 -0.17
C ASN A 5 -27.19 -2.48 -1.57
N LYS A 6 -26.56 -1.43 -2.10
CA LYS A 6 -25.85 -1.48 -3.40
C LYS A 6 -24.58 -2.32 -3.32
N LEU A 7 -23.84 -2.25 -2.21
CA LEU A 7 -22.64 -3.07 -2.04
C LEU A 7 -22.99 -4.56 -1.92
N TRP A 8 -23.98 -4.92 -1.09
CA TRP A 8 -24.42 -6.30 -0.91
C TRP A 8 -24.96 -6.92 -2.20
N THR A 9 -25.74 -6.17 -2.98
CA THR A 9 -26.24 -6.64 -4.29
C THR A 9 -25.11 -6.89 -5.28
N ARG A 10 -24.06 -6.04 -5.31
CA ARG A 10 -22.88 -6.25 -6.17
C ARG A 10 -22.02 -7.43 -5.73
N ILE A 11 -21.81 -7.61 -4.42
CA ILE A 11 -21.07 -8.76 -3.91
C ILE A 11 -21.78 -10.06 -4.24
N THR A 12 -23.11 -10.09 -4.10
CA THR A 12 -23.94 -11.29 -4.34
C THR A 12 -24.33 -11.50 -5.80
N GLU A 13 -23.88 -10.64 -6.72
CA GLU A 13 -24.21 -10.69 -8.15
C GLU A 13 -23.77 -12.01 -8.81
N SER A 14 -22.67 -12.61 -8.35
CA SER A 14 -22.09 -13.83 -8.92
C SER A 14 -21.43 -14.69 -7.85
N ARG A 15 -21.39 -16.01 -8.09
CA ARG A 15 -20.62 -16.94 -7.25
C ARG A 15 -19.13 -16.56 -7.21
N TRP A 16 -18.62 -15.95 -8.28
CA TRP A 16 -17.22 -15.53 -8.38
C TRP A 16 -16.92 -14.25 -7.59
N THR A 17 -17.86 -13.30 -7.51
CA THR A 17 -17.70 -12.09 -6.68
C THR A 17 -17.75 -12.41 -5.19
N ILE A 18 -18.62 -13.34 -4.78
CA ILE A 18 -18.65 -13.87 -3.41
C ILE A 18 -17.35 -14.59 -3.08
N ALA A 19 -16.89 -15.49 -3.96
CA ALA A 19 -15.65 -16.24 -3.74
C ALA A 19 -14.44 -15.31 -3.62
N TYR A 20 -14.32 -14.34 -4.53
CA TYR A 20 -13.21 -13.37 -4.52
C TYR A 20 -13.18 -12.50 -3.27
N THR A 21 -14.33 -11.95 -2.86
CA THR A 21 -14.41 -11.10 -1.65
C THR A 21 -14.21 -11.89 -0.38
N SER A 22 -14.81 -13.08 -0.27
CA SER A 22 -14.59 -13.99 0.87
C SER A 22 -13.12 -14.40 0.98
N PHE A 23 -12.47 -14.66 -0.15
CA PHE A 23 -11.07 -15.02 -0.20
C PHE A 23 -10.15 -13.87 0.22
N ALA A 24 -10.43 -12.65 -0.23
CA ALA A 24 -9.66 -11.48 0.20
C ALA A 24 -9.77 -11.22 1.71
N VAL A 25 -10.97 -11.38 2.29
CA VAL A 25 -11.15 -11.27 3.75
C VAL A 25 -10.40 -12.38 4.49
N LEU A 26 -10.42 -13.61 3.98
CA LEU A 26 -9.64 -14.72 4.54
C LEU A 26 -8.14 -14.43 4.49
N GLN A 27 -7.64 -13.94 3.35
CA GLN A 27 -6.24 -13.54 3.16
C GLN A 27 -5.82 -12.51 4.20
N MET A 28 -6.58 -11.42 4.34
CA MET A 28 -6.29 -10.37 5.32
C MET A 28 -6.22 -10.91 6.75
N ILE A 29 -7.20 -11.72 7.16
CA ILE A 29 -7.24 -12.26 8.53
C ILE A 29 -6.03 -13.18 8.78
N ALA A 30 -5.74 -14.09 7.85
CA ALA A 30 -4.63 -15.03 7.98
C ALA A 30 -3.27 -14.31 7.98
N ALA A 31 -3.08 -13.36 7.06
CA ALA A 31 -1.85 -12.59 6.91
C ALA A 31 -1.57 -11.73 8.15
N ILE A 32 -2.58 -11.01 8.65
CA ILE A 32 -2.46 -10.17 9.85
C ILE A 32 -2.20 -11.03 11.09
N ALA A 33 -2.86 -12.19 11.22
CA ALA A 33 -2.66 -13.07 12.38
C ALA A 33 -1.22 -13.59 12.47
N ILE A 34 -0.62 -13.97 11.34
CA ILE A 34 0.78 -14.44 11.30
C ILE A 34 1.74 -13.28 11.48
N GLU A 35 1.47 -12.15 10.84
CA GLU A 35 2.30 -10.95 10.99
C GLU A 35 2.32 -10.45 12.44
N ALA A 36 1.20 -10.57 13.18
CA ALA A 36 1.15 -10.25 14.60
C ALA A 36 2.06 -11.15 15.45
N VAL A 37 2.19 -12.44 15.11
CA VAL A 37 3.13 -13.36 15.78
C VAL A 37 4.57 -12.98 15.45
N ILE A 38 4.87 -12.66 14.20
CA ILE A 38 6.20 -12.19 13.76
C ILE A 38 6.57 -10.89 14.48
N LEU A 39 5.64 -9.93 14.53
CA LEU A 39 5.79 -8.67 15.26
C LEU A 39 6.18 -8.90 16.73
N GLN A 40 5.45 -9.78 17.43
CA GLN A 40 5.74 -10.10 18.83
C GLN A 40 7.16 -10.69 19.00
N LYS A 41 7.60 -11.56 18.08
CA LYS A 41 8.95 -12.15 18.12
C LYS A 41 10.04 -11.10 17.88
N ASN A 42 9.80 -10.16 16.96
CA ASN A 42 10.72 -9.05 16.69
C ASN A 42 10.77 -8.06 17.86
N GLU A 43 9.64 -7.81 18.52
CA GLU A 43 9.56 -6.95 19.72
C GLU A 43 10.36 -7.55 20.88
N ASN A 44 10.22 -8.85 21.15
CA ASN A 44 11.04 -9.53 22.15
C ASN A 44 12.54 -9.43 21.85
N SER A 45 12.93 -9.56 20.58
CA SER A 45 14.33 -9.42 20.15
C SER A 45 14.85 -8.00 20.37
N TYR A 46 14.01 -7.01 20.12
CA TYR A 46 14.31 -5.60 20.37
C TYR A 46 14.44 -5.28 21.87
N GLU A 47 13.59 -5.85 22.73
CA GLU A 47 13.68 -5.68 24.18
C GLU A 47 14.96 -6.28 24.77
N ILE A 48 15.35 -7.48 24.32
CA ILE A 48 16.64 -8.09 24.69
C ILE A 48 17.79 -7.15 24.32
N LEU A 49 17.73 -6.58 23.11
CA LEU A 49 18.77 -5.70 22.60
C LEU A 49 18.87 -4.37 23.37
N LYS A 50 17.75 -3.84 23.87
CA LYS A 50 17.74 -2.67 24.76
C LYS A 50 18.52 -2.91 26.05
N SER A 51 18.49 -4.13 26.59
CA SER A 51 19.27 -4.45 27.80
C SER A 51 20.79 -4.37 27.57
N TYR A 52 21.23 -4.47 26.31
CA TYR A 52 22.65 -4.40 25.94
C TYR A 52 23.14 -3.00 25.56
N ILE A 53 22.26 -1.99 25.50
CA ILE A 53 22.66 -0.61 25.19
C ILE A 53 23.70 -0.09 26.20
N SER A 54 23.64 -0.51 27.46
CA SER A 54 24.62 -0.13 28.48
C SER A 54 26.05 -0.64 28.21
N TYR A 55 26.23 -1.61 27.29
CA TYR A 55 27.54 -2.07 26.85
C TYR A 55 28.17 -1.14 25.82
N ASP A 56 27.41 -0.18 25.27
CA ASP A 56 27.91 0.80 24.28
C ASP A 56 29.03 1.70 24.86
N ASP A 57 29.03 1.95 26.18
CA ASP A 57 29.97 2.84 26.87
C ASP A 57 31.23 2.13 27.42
N LYS A 58 31.32 0.79 27.34
CA LYS A 58 32.49 0.08 27.87
C LYS A 58 33.68 0.25 26.93
N GLU A 59 34.75 0.85 27.48
CA GLU A 59 35.98 1.37 26.86
C GLU A 59 36.85 0.39 26.03
N ASN A 60 36.33 -0.74 25.54
CA ASN A 60 37.06 -1.68 24.67
C ASN A 60 36.22 -2.11 23.43
N PHE A 61 35.72 -1.17 22.64
CA PHE A 61 35.26 -1.46 21.27
C PHE A 61 36.47 -1.66 20.33
N GLU A 62 37.37 -2.60 20.63
CA GLU A 62 38.55 -2.84 19.78
C GLU A 62 38.21 -3.65 18.51
N THR A 63 37.11 -4.41 18.48
CA THR A 63 36.71 -5.27 17.36
C THR A 63 35.22 -5.14 17.00
N ILE A 64 34.89 -4.21 16.12
CA ILE A 64 33.51 -4.04 15.64
C ILE A 64 33.24 -4.96 14.45
N VAL A 65 32.19 -5.80 14.54
CA VAL A 65 31.82 -6.76 13.47
C VAL A 65 31.35 -6.05 12.20
N TYR A 66 30.55 -5.00 12.33
CA TYR A 66 29.92 -4.34 11.19
C TYR A 66 29.85 -2.82 11.37
N LYS A 67 30.49 -2.09 10.46
CA LYS A 67 30.36 -0.63 10.24
C LYS A 67 30.32 0.27 11.49
N LYS A 68 31.15 0.01 12.51
CA LYS A 68 31.10 0.74 13.79
C LYS A 68 29.71 0.75 14.47
N TYR A 69 28.89 -0.27 14.24
CA TYR A 69 27.56 -0.37 14.84
C TYR A 69 27.65 -0.72 16.31
N THR A 70 27.00 0.10 17.14
CA THR A 70 26.77 -0.14 18.56
C THR A 70 25.44 -0.87 18.77
N TYR A 71 25.16 -1.37 19.98
CA TYR A 71 23.88 -2.01 20.30
C TYR A 71 22.69 -1.06 20.10
N THR A 72 22.89 0.23 20.35
CA THR A 72 21.91 1.27 19.99
C THR A 72 21.56 1.24 18.50
N GLN A 73 22.55 1.16 17.60
CA GLN A 73 22.29 1.13 16.15
C GLN A 73 21.63 -0.17 15.72
N TYR A 74 22.03 -1.31 16.29
CA TYR A 74 21.33 -2.57 16.05
C TYR A 74 19.87 -2.50 16.52
N SER A 75 19.58 -1.86 17.66
CA SER A 75 18.20 -1.73 18.16
C SER A 75 17.32 -0.94 17.20
N LYS A 76 17.86 0.10 16.58
CA LYS A 76 17.16 0.91 15.56
C LYS A 76 16.83 0.10 14.32
N GLN A 77 17.71 -0.83 13.92
CA GLN A 77 17.45 -1.74 12.80
C GLN A 77 16.29 -2.70 13.10
N PHE A 78 16.22 -3.25 14.31
CA PHE A 78 15.08 -4.07 14.74
C PHE A 78 13.79 -3.26 14.85
N GLN A 79 13.87 -2.01 15.31
CA GLN A 79 12.72 -1.10 15.32
C GLN A 79 12.20 -0.83 13.90
N SER A 80 13.09 -0.66 12.91
CA SER A 80 12.72 -0.54 11.50
C SER A 80 11.99 -1.80 10.98
N ILE A 81 12.45 -3.00 11.34
CA ILE A 81 11.77 -4.26 11.01
C ILE A 81 10.37 -4.29 11.62
N ILE A 82 10.22 -3.93 12.90
CA ILE A 82 8.92 -3.85 13.59
C ILE A 82 7.97 -2.89 12.86
N HIS A 83 8.45 -1.70 12.46
CA HIS A 83 7.64 -0.76 11.70
C HIS A 83 7.23 -1.32 10.32
N GLY A 84 8.11 -2.08 9.66
CA GLY A 84 7.81 -2.80 8.42
C GLY A 84 6.67 -3.82 8.58
N ASN A 85 6.67 -4.58 9.68
CA ASN A 85 5.60 -5.54 10.01
C ASN A 85 4.25 -4.82 10.21
N ILE A 86 4.25 -3.68 10.93
CA ILE A 86 3.05 -2.86 11.13
C ILE A 86 2.51 -2.36 9.79
N TRP A 87 3.40 -1.84 8.95
CA TRP A 87 3.03 -1.37 7.62
C TRP A 87 2.43 -2.48 6.76
N PHE A 88 2.97 -3.69 6.81
CA PHE A 88 2.44 -4.84 6.09
C PHE A 88 1.00 -5.18 6.52
N MET A 89 0.71 -5.17 7.81
CA MET A 89 -0.66 -5.40 8.32
C MET A 89 -1.64 -4.33 7.81
N VAL A 90 -1.24 -3.06 7.83
CA VAL A 90 -2.06 -1.96 7.30
C VAL A 90 -2.26 -2.10 5.79
N PHE A 91 -1.22 -2.52 5.06
CA PHE A 91 -1.26 -2.72 3.62
C PHE A 91 -2.22 -3.85 3.22
N GLU A 92 -2.24 -4.97 3.94
CA GLU A 92 -3.20 -6.07 3.73
C GLU A 92 -4.66 -5.64 3.96
N ALA A 93 -4.90 -4.85 5.01
CA ALA A 93 -6.22 -4.30 5.26
C ALA A 93 -6.69 -3.38 4.12
N PHE A 94 -5.78 -2.55 3.61
CA PHE A 94 -6.07 -1.70 2.45
C PHE A 94 -6.26 -2.50 1.16
N LEU A 95 -5.49 -3.57 0.93
CA LEU A 95 -5.66 -4.43 -0.24
C LEU A 95 -7.06 -5.06 -0.27
N THR A 96 -7.56 -5.45 0.89
CA THR A 96 -8.95 -5.91 1.05
C THR A 96 -9.96 -4.78 0.78
N ALA A 97 -9.70 -3.56 1.24
CA ALA A 97 -10.53 -2.41 0.88
C ALA A 97 -10.53 -2.12 -0.63
N LEU A 98 -9.39 -2.29 -1.31
CA LEU A 98 -9.31 -2.22 -2.78
C LEU A 98 -10.10 -3.35 -3.45
N CYS A 99 -10.09 -4.55 -2.90
CA CYS A 99 -10.92 -5.67 -3.39
C CYS A 99 -12.41 -5.30 -3.34
N PHE A 100 -12.89 -4.78 -2.21
CA PHE A 100 -14.28 -4.30 -2.10
C PHE A 100 -14.59 -3.17 -3.09
N SER A 101 -13.68 -2.19 -3.24
CA SER A 101 -13.79 -1.13 -4.23
C SER A 101 -13.91 -1.69 -5.66
N SER A 102 -13.08 -2.67 -6.01
CA SER A 102 -13.04 -3.25 -7.35
C SER A 102 -14.36 -3.93 -7.73
N VAL A 103 -15.00 -4.59 -6.76
CA VAL A 103 -16.30 -5.26 -6.95
C VAL A 103 -17.43 -4.24 -6.98
N PHE A 104 -17.41 -3.24 -6.09
CA PHE A 104 -18.43 -2.20 -6.03
C PHE A 104 -18.50 -1.38 -7.33
N PHE A 105 -17.35 -0.99 -7.87
CA PHE A 105 -17.26 -0.20 -9.10
C PHE A 105 -17.12 -1.05 -10.38
N GLN A 106 -17.10 -2.39 -10.26
CA GLN A 106 -16.80 -3.33 -11.35
C GLN A 106 -15.55 -2.92 -12.16
N ASN A 107 -14.52 -2.48 -11.46
CA ASN A 107 -13.31 -1.91 -12.05
C ASN A 107 -12.30 -3.02 -12.39
N THR A 108 -12.22 -3.41 -13.66
CA THR A 108 -11.27 -4.43 -14.15
C THR A 108 -9.81 -4.08 -13.91
N ILE A 109 -9.46 -2.79 -13.93
CA ILE A 109 -8.10 -2.33 -13.72
C ILE A 109 -7.70 -2.56 -12.26
N GLU A 110 -8.60 -2.26 -11.31
CA GLU A 110 -8.35 -2.56 -9.89
C GLU A 110 -8.16 -4.06 -9.65
N VAL A 111 -8.98 -4.93 -10.27
CA VAL A 111 -8.84 -6.39 -10.14
C VAL A 111 -7.46 -6.88 -10.64
N ILE A 112 -7.02 -6.44 -11.82
CA ILE A 112 -5.71 -6.82 -12.38
C ILE A 112 -4.59 -6.34 -11.46
N SER A 113 -4.70 -5.11 -10.96
CA SER A 113 -3.68 -4.52 -10.10
C SER A 113 -3.58 -5.20 -8.75
N ILE A 114 -4.69 -5.65 -8.15
CA ILE A 114 -4.67 -6.46 -6.92
C ILE A 114 -3.83 -7.72 -7.13
N THR A 115 -4.05 -8.43 -8.25
CA THR A 115 -3.25 -9.63 -8.57
C THR A 115 -1.75 -9.33 -8.72
N ILE A 116 -1.39 -8.19 -9.33
CA ILE A 116 0.02 -7.77 -9.44
C ILE A 116 0.60 -7.42 -8.06
N ILE A 117 -0.20 -6.78 -7.20
CA ILE A 117 0.19 -6.44 -5.83
C ILE A 117 0.41 -7.70 -5.00
N ASP A 118 -0.48 -8.70 -5.08
CA ASP A 118 -0.29 -9.99 -4.39
C ASP A 118 1.04 -10.66 -4.78
N ILE A 119 1.40 -10.62 -6.07
CA ILE A 119 2.70 -11.12 -6.54
C ILE A 119 3.85 -10.31 -5.94
N SER A 120 3.69 -8.98 -5.87
CA SER A 120 4.71 -8.08 -5.30
C SER A 120 4.92 -8.32 -3.80
N LEU A 121 3.87 -8.69 -3.07
CA LEU A 121 3.94 -9.01 -1.64
C LEU A 121 4.77 -10.27 -1.35
N ILE A 122 4.82 -11.24 -2.27
CA ILE A 122 5.73 -12.39 -2.14
C ILE A 122 7.19 -11.92 -2.09
N PHE A 123 7.57 -10.97 -2.95
CA PHE A 123 8.93 -10.41 -2.95
C PHE A 123 9.22 -9.62 -1.67
N PHE A 124 8.23 -8.89 -1.18
CA PHE A 124 8.34 -8.16 0.08
C PHE A 124 8.65 -9.11 1.26
N VAL A 125 7.87 -10.18 1.42
CA VAL A 125 8.10 -11.18 2.48
C VAL A 125 9.46 -11.88 2.31
N GLY A 126 9.87 -12.17 1.07
CA GLY A 126 11.21 -12.73 0.82
C GLY A 126 12.35 -11.82 1.30
N ILE A 127 12.21 -10.51 1.12
CA ILE A 127 13.20 -9.52 1.57
C ILE A 127 13.15 -9.32 3.09
N GLN A 128 11.97 -9.39 3.70
CA GLN A 128 11.80 -9.41 5.15
C GLN A 128 12.58 -10.57 5.79
N ILE A 129 12.43 -11.80 5.27
CA ILE A 129 13.20 -12.98 5.72
C ILE A 129 14.71 -12.74 5.62
N TYR A 130 15.15 -12.21 4.47
CA TYR A 130 16.57 -11.93 4.25
C TYR A 130 17.10 -10.91 5.27
N GLN A 131 16.35 -9.84 5.52
CA GLN A 131 16.72 -8.80 6.46
C GLN A 131 16.76 -9.31 7.90
N SER A 132 15.73 -10.04 8.36
CA SER A 132 15.67 -10.62 9.70
C SER A 132 16.85 -11.57 9.95
N ASN A 133 17.12 -12.51 9.03
CA ASN A 133 18.25 -13.43 9.18
C ASN A 133 19.60 -12.70 9.15
N LYS A 134 19.77 -11.72 8.26
CA LYS A 134 20.99 -10.90 8.17
C LYS A 134 21.29 -10.18 9.48
N TRP A 135 20.30 -9.51 10.08
CA TRP A 135 20.49 -8.74 11.31
C TRP A 135 20.64 -9.62 12.56
N ILE A 136 19.86 -10.70 12.69
CA ILE A 136 20.02 -11.65 13.81
C ILE A 136 21.45 -12.23 13.82
N ASN A 137 21.97 -12.62 12.65
CA ASN A 137 23.34 -13.15 12.56
C ASN A 137 24.40 -12.11 12.95
N ARG A 138 24.27 -10.86 12.47
CA ARG A 138 25.20 -9.77 12.80
C ARG A 138 25.24 -9.47 14.29
N VAL A 139 24.06 -9.38 14.93
CA VAL A 139 23.96 -9.12 16.36
C VAL A 139 24.53 -10.27 17.17
N ASN A 140 24.22 -11.52 16.82
CA ASN A 140 24.76 -12.69 17.51
C ASN A 140 26.29 -12.80 17.39
N SER A 141 26.87 -12.37 16.26
CA SER A 141 28.32 -12.27 16.13
C SER A 141 28.92 -11.22 17.09
N GLN A 142 28.26 -10.07 17.26
CA GLN A 142 28.70 -9.04 18.22
C GLN A 142 28.58 -9.53 19.68
N ILE A 143 27.43 -10.11 20.05
CA ILE A 143 27.20 -10.74 21.36
C ILE A 143 28.28 -11.79 21.69
N GLY A 144 28.70 -12.58 20.69
CA GLY A 144 29.76 -13.57 20.85
C GLY A 144 31.14 -12.98 21.10
N LEU A 145 31.46 -11.81 20.51
CA LEU A 145 32.70 -11.08 20.82
C LEU A 145 32.66 -10.48 22.22
N ASP A 146 31.52 -9.90 22.59
CA ASP A 146 31.32 -9.25 23.89
C ASP A 146 31.08 -10.27 25.04
N SER A 147 31.13 -11.57 24.72
CA SER A 147 31.00 -12.69 25.67
C SER A 147 29.72 -12.65 26.50
N ILE A 148 28.62 -12.17 25.90
CA ILE A 148 27.31 -12.07 26.54
C ILE A 148 26.59 -13.42 26.42
N GLU A 149 26.02 -13.93 27.53
CA GLU A 149 25.45 -15.29 27.61
C GLU A 149 24.15 -15.49 26.81
N VAL A 150 23.39 -14.43 26.57
CA VAL A 150 22.07 -14.50 25.95
C VAL A 150 22.16 -14.04 24.49
N SER A 151 21.84 -14.94 23.57
CA SER A 151 21.82 -14.68 22.12
C SER A 151 20.39 -14.50 21.60
N LEU A 152 20.24 -13.81 20.46
CA LEU A 152 18.96 -13.66 19.79
C LEU A 152 18.55 -14.98 19.11
N ASN A 153 17.33 -15.42 19.41
CA ASN A 153 16.78 -16.63 18.82
C ASN A 153 16.29 -16.39 17.37
N LYS A 154 16.47 -17.40 16.50
CA LYS A 154 16.02 -17.39 15.10
C LYS A 154 14.57 -17.86 14.91
N ASP A 155 13.81 -17.98 15.99
CA ASP A 155 12.41 -18.41 16.00
C ASP A 155 11.50 -17.61 15.04
N VAL A 156 11.84 -16.38 14.70
CA VAL A 156 11.05 -15.56 13.76
C VAL A 156 11.10 -16.07 12.32
N ILE A 157 12.23 -16.67 11.89
CA ILE A 157 12.45 -17.08 10.50
C ILE A 157 11.45 -18.15 10.03
N PRO A 158 11.12 -19.21 10.81
CA PRO A 158 10.06 -20.14 10.45
C PRO A 158 8.69 -19.49 10.25
N TRP A 159 8.33 -18.48 11.05
CA TRP A 159 7.05 -17.77 10.91
C TRP A 159 7.01 -16.89 9.66
N GLU A 160 8.09 -16.20 9.35
CA GLU A 160 8.21 -15.44 8.09
C GLU A 160 8.19 -16.38 6.87
N ALA A 161 8.80 -17.57 6.97
CA ALA A 161 8.72 -18.59 5.92
C ALA A 161 7.29 -19.15 5.74
N LEU A 162 6.54 -19.31 6.84
CA LEU A 162 5.12 -19.69 6.78
C LEU A 162 4.29 -18.60 6.08
N GLN A 163 4.56 -17.32 6.39
CA GLN A 163 3.93 -16.18 5.72
C GLN A 163 4.18 -16.20 4.21
N LEU A 164 5.42 -16.51 3.79
CA LEU A 164 5.77 -16.62 2.37
C LEU A 164 4.98 -17.71 1.64
N ILE A 165 4.83 -18.89 2.26
CA ILE A 165 4.06 -20.01 1.69
C ILE A 165 2.58 -19.63 1.53
N LEU A 166 2.01 -18.94 2.51
CA LEU A 166 0.64 -18.48 2.44
C LEU A 166 0.44 -17.41 1.36
N MET A 167 1.36 -16.45 1.24
CA MET A 167 1.32 -15.43 0.20
C MET A 167 1.41 -16.02 -1.21
N LEU A 168 2.19 -17.09 -1.40
CA LEU A 168 2.20 -17.85 -2.65
C LEU A 168 0.83 -18.46 -2.97
N GLY A 169 0.16 -19.05 -1.97
CA GLY A 169 -1.19 -19.60 -2.10
C GLY A 169 -2.23 -18.52 -2.42
N PHE A 170 -2.15 -17.38 -1.72
CA PHE A 170 -3.04 -16.24 -1.92
C PHE A 170 -2.88 -15.61 -3.31
N ALA A 171 -1.65 -15.38 -3.76
CA ALA A 171 -1.38 -14.88 -5.10
C ALA A 171 -1.89 -15.83 -6.19
N ALA A 172 -1.68 -17.15 -6.04
CA ALA A 172 -2.17 -18.14 -7.01
C ALA A 172 -3.70 -18.11 -7.14
N ALA A 173 -4.41 -18.02 -6.00
CA ALA A 173 -5.86 -17.91 -5.99
C ALA A 173 -6.35 -16.55 -6.54
N SER A 174 -5.64 -15.46 -6.22
CA SER A 174 -5.92 -14.12 -6.76
C SER A 174 -5.81 -14.10 -8.29
N ILE A 175 -4.84 -14.79 -8.88
CA ILE A 175 -4.73 -14.96 -10.34
C ILE A 175 -5.97 -15.67 -10.91
N VAL A 176 -6.42 -16.76 -10.28
CA VAL A 176 -7.58 -17.54 -10.74
C VAL A 176 -8.87 -16.73 -10.66
N PHE A 177 -9.14 -16.11 -9.50
CA PHE A 177 -10.34 -15.30 -9.31
C PHE A 177 -10.30 -14.01 -10.12
N GLY A 178 -9.15 -13.34 -10.17
CA GLY A 178 -8.91 -12.15 -10.97
C GLY A 178 -9.17 -12.38 -12.45
N TYR A 179 -8.74 -13.53 -13.00
CA TYR A 179 -9.05 -13.88 -14.39
C TYR A 179 -10.56 -14.07 -14.65
N LYS A 180 -11.28 -14.72 -13.73
CA LYS A 180 -12.73 -14.91 -13.84
C LYS A 180 -13.48 -13.58 -13.81
N LEU A 181 -13.12 -12.71 -12.86
CA LEU A 181 -13.73 -11.38 -12.72
C LEU A 181 -13.36 -10.45 -13.87
N TYR A 182 -12.12 -10.48 -14.35
CA TYR A 182 -11.71 -9.72 -15.53
C TYR A 182 -12.61 -10.04 -16.73
N LYS A 183 -12.90 -11.32 -16.99
CA LYS A 183 -13.81 -11.73 -18.07
C LYS A 183 -15.24 -11.26 -17.82
N GLN A 184 -15.75 -11.36 -16.59
CA GLN A 184 -17.10 -10.95 -16.24
C GLN A 184 -17.29 -9.42 -16.36
N PHE A 185 -16.42 -8.64 -15.72
CA PHE A 185 -16.49 -7.18 -15.73
C PHE A 185 -16.15 -6.62 -17.11
N GLY A 186 -15.21 -7.22 -17.84
CA GLY A 186 -14.90 -6.83 -19.23
C GLY A 186 -16.10 -6.97 -20.17
N TRP A 187 -16.92 -8.01 -19.96
CA TRP A 187 -18.16 -8.19 -20.71
C TRP A 187 -19.24 -7.17 -20.35
N ASN A 188 -19.36 -6.81 -19.06
CA ASN A 188 -20.29 -5.78 -18.61
C ASN A 188 -19.92 -4.40 -19.18
N ILE A 189 -18.65 -4.01 -19.11
CA ILE A 189 -18.15 -2.73 -19.63
C ILE A 189 -18.37 -2.63 -21.15
N TYR A 190 -18.14 -3.73 -21.89
CA TYR A 190 -18.38 -3.77 -23.33
C TYR A 190 -19.84 -3.48 -23.69
N LYS A 191 -20.80 -4.02 -22.92
CA LYS A 191 -22.23 -3.78 -23.14
C LYS A 191 -22.65 -2.35 -22.81
N GLU A 192 -22.04 -1.72 -21.81
CA GLU A 192 -22.43 -0.40 -21.30
C GLU A 192 -21.86 0.75 -22.15
N ILE A 193 -20.59 0.68 -22.56
CA ILE A 193 -19.91 1.78 -23.27
C ILE A 193 -20.10 1.70 -24.80
N GLY A 194 -20.42 0.52 -25.34
CA GLY A 194 -20.50 0.29 -26.78
C GLY A 194 -19.12 0.33 -27.48
N ALA A 195 -19.12 0.33 -28.82
CA ALA A 195 -17.93 0.09 -29.64
C ALA A 195 -16.97 1.29 -29.81
N ASN A 196 -17.19 2.43 -29.14
CA ASN A 196 -16.32 3.59 -29.30
C ASN A 196 -14.98 3.38 -28.55
N ILE A 197 -13.97 2.93 -29.30
CA ILE A 197 -12.63 2.59 -28.81
C ILE A 197 -11.93 3.80 -28.16
N GLN A 198 -12.18 5.02 -28.65
CA GLN A 198 -11.53 6.22 -28.13
C GLN A 198 -12.03 6.57 -26.73
N MET A 199 -13.35 6.49 -26.49
CA MET A 199 -13.94 6.72 -25.17
C MET A 199 -13.49 5.66 -24.16
N GLN A 200 -13.43 4.39 -24.58
CA GLN A 200 -12.91 3.32 -23.73
C GLN A 200 -11.46 3.57 -23.31
N ARG A 201 -10.61 4.07 -24.21
CA ARG A 201 -9.21 4.38 -23.90
C ARG A 201 -9.06 5.50 -22.88
N MET A 202 -9.85 6.57 -23.03
CA MET A 202 -9.84 7.70 -22.10
C MET A 202 -10.35 7.29 -20.71
N TYR A 203 -11.43 6.52 -20.66
CA TYR A 203 -11.99 5.99 -19.42
C TYR A 203 -11.02 5.04 -18.70
N ARG A 204 -10.32 4.16 -19.43
CA ARG A 204 -9.26 3.31 -18.85
C ARG A 204 -8.13 4.14 -18.25
N THR A 205 -7.68 5.20 -18.95
CA THR A 205 -6.63 6.10 -18.44
C THR A 205 -7.06 6.76 -17.12
N TYR A 206 -8.31 7.20 -17.04
CA TYR A 206 -8.90 7.74 -15.82
C TYR A 206 -8.94 6.72 -14.67
N LEU A 207 -9.36 5.48 -14.93
CA LEU A 207 -9.40 4.43 -13.92
C LEU A 207 -8.01 4.04 -13.42
N VAL A 208 -7.01 3.94 -14.32
CA VAL A 208 -5.61 3.74 -13.93
C VAL A 208 -5.14 4.89 -13.03
N PHE A 209 -5.48 6.14 -13.39
CA PHE A 209 -5.11 7.29 -12.59
C PHE A 209 -5.73 7.26 -11.19
N LEU A 210 -7.02 6.95 -11.08
CA LEU A 210 -7.69 6.83 -9.77
C LEU A 210 -7.09 5.72 -8.91
N LEU A 211 -6.76 4.56 -9.51
CA LEU A 211 -6.08 3.48 -8.80
C LEU A 211 -4.72 3.95 -8.28
N LEU A 212 -3.93 4.59 -9.14
CA LEU A 212 -2.61 5.10 -8.77
C LEU A 212 -2.71 6.12 -7.62
N LEU A 213 -3.71 7.01 -7.64
CA LEU A 213 -3.95 7.94 -6.53
C LEU A 213 -4.34 7.24 -5.22
N LYS A 214 -5.09 6.13 -5.27
CA LYS A 214 -5.39 5.31 -4.08
C LYS A 214 -4.11 4.65 -3.54
N LEU A 215 -3.27 4.13 -4.43
CA LEU A 215 -1.98 3.53 -4.07
C LEU A 215 -1.02 4.57 -3.50
N ASP A 216 -0.92 5.74 -4.13
CA ASP A 216 -0.13 6.89 -3.67
C ASP A 216 -0.52 7.29 -2.24
N LEU A 217 -1.82 7.38 -1.93
CA LEU A 217 -2.28 7.74 -0.58
C LEU A 217 -1.77 6.79 0.50
N LEU A 218 -1.63 5.49 0.22
CA LEU A 218 -1.15 4.55 1.23
C LEU A 218 0.36 4.37 1.16
N LEU A 219 0.92 4.17 -0.04
CA LEU A 219 2.32 3.82 -0.23
C LEU A 219 3.24 5.01 0.03
N LEU A 220 2.94 6.20 -0.54
CA LEU A 220 3.72 7.41 -0.28
C LEU A 220 3.60 7.83 1.18
N MET A 221 2.36 7.92 1.68
CA MET A 221 2.12 8.37 3.05
C MET A 221 2.71 7.38 4.06
N GLY A 222 2.48 6.08 3.87
CA GLY A 222 3.00 5.03 4.74
C GLY A 222 4.51 5.06 4.78
N PHE A 223 5.19 5.10 3.63
CA PHE A 223 6.64 5.21 3.57
C PHE A 223 7.16 6.48 4.26
N GLN A 224 6.56 7.65 3.98
CA GLN A 224 7.02 8.89 4.61
C GLN A 224 6.78 8.91 6.12
N ILE A 225 5.67 8.34 6.61
CA ILE A 225 5.43 8.18 8.05
C ILE A 225 6.49 7.27 8.66
N LEU A 226 6.79 6.11 8.04
CA LEU A 226 7.82 5.20 8.53
C LEU A 226 9.18 5.88 8.63
N ASN A 227 9.57 6.62 7.58
CA ASN A 227 10.82 7.39 7.57
C ASN A 227 10.81 8.50 8.64
N LEU A 228 9.69 9.19 8.83
CA LEU A 228 9.57 10.24 9.83
C LEU A 228 9.70 9.69 11.26
N VAL A 229 9.01 8.60 11.58
CA VAL A 229 9.09 7.92 12.88
C VAL A 229 10.53 7.46 13.14
N PHE A 230 11.22 6.97 12.10
CA PHE A 230 12.61 6.59 12.20
C PHE A 230 13.53 7.79 12.49
N LEU A 231 13.36 8.92 11.80
CA LEU A 231 14.12 10.14 12.06
C LEU A 231 13.91 10.67 13.48
N PHE A 232 12.70 10.59 14.03
CA PHE A 232 12.45 10.96 15.43
C PHE A 232 13.15 10.05 16.44
N SER A 233 13.53 8.83 16.06
CA SER A 233 14.26 7.89 16.92
C SER A 233 15.78 8.12 16.89
N ASP A 234 16.28 8.99 16.02
CA ASP A 234 17.68 9.42 15.98
C ASP A 234 17.85 10.73 16.77
N GLU A 235 18.39 10.64 17.98
CA GLU A 235 18.70 11.79 18.85
C GLU A 235 19.97 12.56 18.41
N GLU A 236 20.05 12.98 17.15
CA GLU A 236 21.13 13.86 16.68
C GLU A 236 20.59 15.29 16.49
N GLU A 237 21.20 16.28 17.16
CA GLU A 237 20.80 17.71 17.12
C GLU A 237 20.72 18.28 15.68
N GLU A 238 21.46 17.71 14.72
CA GLU A 238 21.49 18.16 13.33
C GLU A 238 20.26 17.71 12.51
N GLN A 239 19.38 16.86 13.05
CA GLN A 239 18.24 16.30 12.31
C GLN A 239 16.95 17.13 12.34
N THR A 240 16.85 18.17 13.17
CA THR A 240 15.61 18.95 13.33
C THR A 240 15.09 19.53 12.02
N GLN A 241 15.97 20.05 11.15
CA GLN A 241 15.57 20.58 9.84
C GLN A 241 15.00 19.49 8.92
N THR A 242 15.63 18.31 8.92
CA THR A 242 15.18 17.17 8.11
C THR A 242 13.81 16.70 8.59
N ILE A 243 13.60 16.63 9.91
CA ILE A 243 12.31 16.26 10.51
C ILE A 243 11.20 17.23 10.10
N ILE A 244 11.46 18.55 10.13
CA ILE A 244 10.48 19.56 9.72
C ILE A 244 10.11 19.38 8.24
N ILE A 245 11.10 19.21 7.36
CA ILE A 245 10.87 19.00 5.92
C ILE A 245 10.04 17.75 5.68
N GLN A 246 10.40 16.61 6.30
CA GLN A 246 9.66 15.36 6.14
C GLN A 246 8.23 15.46 6.70
N SER A 247 8.03 16.17 7.81
CA SER A 247 6.70 16.41 8.38
C SER A 247 5.80 17.20 7.42
N ILE A 248 6.36 18.22 6.74
CA ILE A 248 5.65 18.98 5.72
C ILE A 248 5.30 18.09 4.52
N MET A 249 6.25 17.26 4.07
CA MET A 249 6.01 16.32 2.97
C MET A 249 4.85 15.37 3.29
N VAL A 250 4.84 14.76 4.49
CA VAL A 250 3.76 13.85 4.93
C VAL A 250 2.42 14.58 4.93
N ALA A 251 2.36 15.78 5.52
CA ALA A 251 1.12 16.57 5.58
C ALA A 251 0.61 17.00 4.19
N SER A 252 1.52 17.16 3.22
CA SER A 252 1.17 17.59 1.87
C SER A 252 0.52 16.49 1.01
N VAL A 253 0.69 15.21 1.34
CA VAL A 253 0.20 14.08 0.50
C VAL A 253 -1.31 14.14 0.29
N ILE A 254 -2.09 14.29 1.38
CA ILE A 254 -3.56 14.33 1.32
C ILE A 254 -4.07 15.48 0.43
N PRO A 255 -3.68 16.75 0.65
CA PRO A 255 -4.18 17.85 -0.19
C PRO A 255 -3.71 17.74 -1.63
N ILE A 256 -2.50 17.26 -1.93
CA ILE A 256 -2.01 17.08 -3.30
C ILE A 256 -2.82 16.01 -4.03
N VAL A 257 -3.07 14.84 -3.41
CA VAL A 257 -3.92 13.80 -4.02
C VAL A 257 -5.36 14.28 -4.17
N GLY A 258 -5.90 14.98 -3.17
CA GLY A 258 -7.24 15.58 -3.24
C GLY A 258 -7.38 16.58 -4.39
N LEU A 259 -6.37 17.44 -4.58
CA LEU A 259 -6.28 18.38 -5.69
C LEU A 259 -6.24 17.66 -7.03
N ALA A 260 -5.48 16.57 -7.14
CA ALA A 260 -5.39 15.76 -8.35
C ALA A 260 -6.73 15.07 -8.70
N LEU A 261 -7.41 14.50 -7.71
CA LEU A 261 -8.76 13.93 -7.86
C LEU A 261 -9.76 14.98 -8.34
N TRP A 262 -9.72 16.18 -7.75
CA TRP A 262 -10.58 17.28 -8.15
C TRP A 262 -10.24 17.78 -9.56
N GLY A 263 -8.93 17.88 -9.88
CA GLY A 263 -8.41 18.31 -11.15
C GLY A 263 -8.83 17.40 -12.30
N VAL A 264 -8.71 16.08 -12.13
CA VAL A 264 -9.11 15.13 -13.17
C VAL A 264 -10.63 15.10 -13.38
N ARG A 265 -11.44 15.24 -12.32
CA ARG A 265 -12.91 15.24 -12.43
C ARG A 265 -13.45 16.50 -13.10
N ARG A 266 -12.81 17.65 -12.88
CA ARG A 266 -13.22 18.93 -13.48
C ARG A 266 -12.46 19.27 -14.76
N GLU A 267 -11.58 18.39 -15.23
CA GLU A 267 -10.67 18.62 -16.36
C GLU A 267 -9.82 19.90 -16.18
N ASN A 268 -9.44 20.22 -14.94
CA ASN A 268 -8.68 21.42 -14.60
C ASN A 268 -7.17 21.19 -14.82
N LYS A 269 -6.63 21.77 -15.89
CA LYS A 269 -5.20 21.69 -16.27
C LYS A 269 -4.26 22.27 -15.21
N VAL A 270 -4.68 23.30 -14.47
CA VAL A 270 -3.85 23.92 -13.43
C VAL A 270 -3.65 22.98 -12.25
N ALA A 271 -4.72 22.31 -11.80
CA ALA A 271 -4.64 21.34 -10.71
C ALA A 271 -3.74 20.14 -11.07
N MET A 272 -3.84 19.64 -12.31
CA MET A 272 -2.98 18.57 -12.81
C MET A 272 -1.51 18.99 -12.94
N PHE A 273 -1.26 20.23 -13.32
CA PHE A 273 0.10 20.78 -13.38
C PHE A 273 0.72 20.90 -11.98
N ILE A 274 -0.03 21.42 -11.00
CA ILE A 274 0.41 21.49 -9.59
C ILE A 274 0.72 20.08 -9.06
N PHE A 275 -0.14 19.10 -9.34
CA PHE A 275 0.12 17.70 -8.98
C PHE A 275 1.43 17.19 -9.59
N ALA A 276 1.66 17.41 -10.89
CA ALA A 276 2.88 16.96 -11.56
C ALA A 276 4.16 17.60 -10.96
N VAL A 277 4.13 18.89 -10.64
CA VAL A 277 5.26 19.58 -9.98
C VAL A 277 5.48 18.99 -8.58
N ALA A 278 4.41 18.78 -7.82
CA ALA A 278 4.51 18.19 -6.48
C ALA A 278 5.04 16.75 -6.51
N SER A 279 4.60 15.92 -7.46
CA SER A 279 5.16 14.58 -7.69
C SER A 279 6.66 14.63 -8.00
N GLY A 280 7.11 15.61 -8.80
CA GLY A 280 8.54 15.82 -9.08
C GLY A 280 9.35 16.15 -7.81
N ILE A 281 8.81 17.01 -6.94
CA ILE A 281 9.43 17.33 -5.65
C ILE A 281 9.48 16.09 -4.75
N THR A 282 8.41 15.30 -4.69
CA THR A 282 8.38 14.03 -3.93
C THR A 282 9.43 13.04 -4.41
N ILE A 283 9.62 12.90 -5.73
CA ILE A 283 10.65 12.02 -6.31
C ILE A 283 12.05 12.48 -5.89
N ILE A 284 12.33 13.79 -5.92
CA ILE A 284 13.63 14.32 -5.48
C ILE A 284 13.86 14.03 -3.99
N ASN A 285 12.84 14.21 -3.15
CA ASN A 285 12.92 13.89 -1.72
C ASN A 285 13.20 12.40 -1.49
N PHE A 286 12.53 11.51 -2.23
CA PHE A 286 12.74 10.07 -2.14
C PHE A 286 14.14 9.66 -2.59
N LEU A 287 14.67 10.25 -3.67
CA LEU A 287 16.06 10.01 -4.07
C LEU A 287 17.07 10.44 -3.00
N TYR A 288 16.81 11.54 -2.29
CA TYR A 288 17.64 11.97 -1.16
C TYR A 288 17.60 10.97 0.00
N ILE A 289 16.40 10.49 0.36
CA ILE A 289 16.21 9.48 1.42
C ILE A 289 16.88 8.16 1.03
N LEU A 290 16.68 7.69 -0.21
CA LEU A 290 17.29 6.49 -0.76
C LEU A 290 18.82 6.52 -0.65
N ALA A 291 19.44 7.64 -1.03
CA ALA A 291 20.89 7.82 -0.90
C ALA A 291 21.33 7.71 0.57
N LYS A 292 20.58 8.31 1.50
CA LYS A 292 20.88 8.21 2.94
C LYS A 292 20.77 6.77 3.44
N PHE A 293 19.78 5.99 3.01
CA PHE A 293 19.62 4.58 3.41
C PHE A 293 20.75 3.70 2.90
N ILE A 294 21.11 3.82 1.62
CA ILE A 294 22.18 3.02 1.01
C ILE A 294 23.53 3.34 1.64
N ILE A 295 23.84 4.63 1.83
CA ILE A 295 25.16 5.04 2.34
C ILE A 295 25.28 4.76 3.83
N ASN A 296 24.23 4.97 4.63
CA ASN A 296 24.37 5.00 6.09
C ASN A 296 23.80 3.77 6.82
N ARG A 297 22.73 3.13 6.33
CA ARG A 297 21.88 2.29 7.20
C ARG A 297 21.68 0.83 6.74
N ASP A 298 22.00 0.48 5.49
CA ASP A 298 21.95 -0.91 4.98
C ASP A 298 20.56 -1.59 5.19
N GLU A 299 19.50 -0.78 5.10
CA GLU A 299 18.10 -1.11 5.38
C GLU A 299 17.34 -1.57 4.13
N ASN A 300 17.33 -2.88 3.89
CA ASN A 300 16.82 -3.43 2.63
C ASN A 300 15.31 -3.23 2.42
N LEU A 301 14.47 -3.42 3.45
CA LEU A 301 13.01 -3.30 3.34
C LEU A 301 12.57 -1.86 3.08
N LEU A 302 13.08 -0.89 3.84
CA LEU A 302 12.76 0.52 3.61
C LEU A 302 13.30 1.02 2.27
N THR A 303 14.49 0.56 1.86
CA THR A 303 15.04 0.85 0.53
C THR A 303 14.13 0.31 -0.58
N LEU A 304 13.60 -0.92 -0.44
CA LEU A 304 12.65 -1.48 -1.40
C LEU A 304 11.35 -0.66 -1.45
N LEU A 305 10.82 -0.29 -0.29
CA LEU A 305 9.58 0.48 -0.21
C LEU A 305 9.75 1.87 -0.85
N ASP A 306 10.90 2.50 -0.66
CA ASP A 306 11.26 3.76 -1.30
C ASP A 306 11.33 3.63 -2.83
N ILE A 307 12.03 2.61 -3.33
CA ILE A 307 12.13 2.32 -4.78
C ILE A 307 10.74 2.10 -5.38
N LEU A 308 9.86 1.33 -4.71
CA LEU A 308 8.49 1.13 -5.14
C LEU A 308 7.69 2.45 -5.13
N GLY A 309 7.87 3.27 -4.10
CA GLY A 309 7.25 4.60 -4.00
C GLY A 309 7.67 5.51 -5.16
N ILE A 310 8.95 5.55 -5.50
CA ILE A 310 9.47 6.30 -6.65
C ILE A 310 8.83 5.80 -7.95
N LEU A 311 8.80 4.47 -8.17
CA LEU A 311 8.23 3.86 -9.38
C LEU A 311 6.76 4.22 -9.55
N ILE A 312 5.97 4.10 -8.48
CA ILE A 312 4.53 4.41 -8.52
C ILE A 312 4.32 5.90 -8.75
N THR A 313 5.10 6.77 -8.11
CA THR A 313 5.00 8.23 -8.32
C THR A 313 5.30 8.63 -9.77
N ILE A 314 6.32 8.01 -10.38
CA ILE A 314 6.64 8.21 -11.80
C ILE A 314 5.47 7.75 -12.67
N MET A 315 4.90 6.57 -12.40
CA MET A 315 3.72 6.08 -13.12
C MET A 315 2.52 7.03 -12.96
N SER A 316 2.25 7.51 -11.75
CA SER A 316 1.21 8.50 -11.46
C SER A 316 1.41 9.78 -12.26
N MET A 317 2.63 10.30 -12.32
CA MET A 317 2.97 11.50 -13.09
C MET A 317 2.78 11.30 -14.59
N VAL A 318 3.21 10.15 -15.14
CA VAL A 318 3.02 9.83 -16.57
C VAL A 318 1.54 9.70 -16.90
N VAL A 319 0.77 8.98 -16.07
CA VAL A 319 -0.67 8.79 -16.29
C VAL A 319 -1.44 10.11 -16.09
N ALA A 320 -1.02 10.97 -15.16
CA ALA A 320 -1.58 12.32 -15.00
C ALA A 320 -1.41 13.16 -16.27
N TYR A 321 -0.23 13.10 -16.91
CA TYR A 321 0.01 13.77 -18.19
C TYR A 321 -0.88 13.22 -19.30
N LEU A 322 -1.00 11.90 -19.42
CA LEU A 322 -1.89 11.25 -20.39
C LEU A 322 -3.36 11.61 -20.15
N ALA A 323 -3.80 11.67 -18.89
CA ALA A 323 -5.15 12.08 -18.53
C ALA A 323 -5.41 13.54 -18.93
N THR A 324 -4.47 14.45 -18.67
CA THR A 324 -4.57 15.87 -19.02
C THR A 324 -4.68 16.10 -20.53
N ARG A 325 -3.96 15.29 -21.33
CA ARG A 325 -4.02 15.36 -22.80
C ARG A 325 -5.36 14.88 -23.37
N ASN A 326 -6.15 14.17 -22.58
CA ASN A 326 -7.49 13.69 -22.95
C ASN A 326 -8.61 14.66 -22.55
N PHE A 327 -8.31 15.78 -21.90
CA PHE A 327 -9.30 16.79 -21.53
C PHE A 327 -9.98 17.43 -22.75
N ASP A 328 -11.19 17.96 -22.54
CA ASP A 328 -12.03 18.62 -23.54
C ASP A 328 -12.55 17.69 -24.66
N ARG A 329 -12.49 16.35 -24.47
CA ARG A 329 -12.92 15.33 -25.47
C ARG A 329 -14.23 14.63 -25.13
N GLY A 330 -15.06 15.23 -24.27
CA GLY A 330 -16.42 14.73 -23.93
C GLY A 330 -16.47 13.66 -22.83
N LEU A 331 -15.39 13.45 -22.08
CA LEU A 331 -15.37 12.48 -20.98
C LEU A 331 -16.24 12.95 -19.79
N LYS A 332 -16.25 14.26 -19.52
CA LYS A 332 -17.07 14.93 -18.50
C LYS A 332 -18.57 14.64 -18.62
N ASP A 333 -19.13 14.67 -19.83
CA ASP A 333 -20.57 14.48 -20.06
C ASP A 333 -21.00 13.05 -19.72
N HIS A 334 -20.12 12.06 -19.94
CA HIS A 334 -20.36 10.67 -19.53
C HIS A 334 -20.27 10.47 -18.02
N PHE A 335 -19.35 11.15 -17.31
CA PHE A 335 -19.29 11.09 -15.85
C PHE A 335 -20.54 11.71 -15.21
N GLN A 336 -20.98 12.86 -15.71
CA GLN A 336 -22.21 13.51 -15.24
C GLN A 336 -23.44 12.65 -15.52
N LYS A 337 -23.51 12.00 -16.68
CA LYS A 337 -24.60 11.06 -17.00
C LYS A 337 -24.59 9.82 -16.11
N ARG A 338 -23.41 9.27 -15.79
CA ARG A 338 -23.28 8.09 -14.93
C ARG A 338 -23.57 8.40 -13.47
N GLU A 339 -23.13 9.55 -12.97
CA GLU A 339 -23.49 10.03 -11.63
C GLU A 339 -25.01 10.23 -11.53
N HIS A 340 -25.64 10.75 -12.59
CA HIS A 340 -27.09 10.92 -12.67
C HIS A 340 -27.87 9.60 -12.83
N GLU A 341 -27.33 8.60 -13.54
CA GLU A 341 -27.93 7.26 -13.62
C GLU A 341 -27.74 6.47 -12.33
N ASP A 342 -26.59 6.60 -11.67
CA ASP A 342 -26.35 6.01 -10.35
C ASP A 342 -27.27 6.64 -9.30
N THR A 343 -27.49 7.95 -9.29
CA THR A 343 -28.45 8.61 -8.37
C THR A 343 -29.89 8.22 -8.67
N VAL A 344 -30.31 8.15 -9.94
CA VAL A 344 -31.66 7.72 -10.32
C VAL A 344 -31.90 6.24 -9.98
N ASN A 345 -30.90 5.37 -10.16
CA ASN A 345 -30.99 3.98 -9.74
C ASN A 345 -31.04 3.87 -8.20
N LEU A 346 -30.27 4.68 -7.47
CA LEU A 346 -30.33 4.75 -6.00
C LEU A 346 -31.71 5.23 -5.50
N GLU A 347 -32.32 6.21 -6.16
CA GLU A 347 -33.70 6.65 -5.88
C GLU A 347 -34.73 5.57 -6.23
N ALA A 348 -34.53 4.80 -7.30
CA ALA A 348 -35.41 3.70 -7.69
C ALA A 348 -35.34 2.53 -6.69
N TYR A 349 -34.15 2.22 -6.16
CA TYR A 349 -33.95 1.22 -5.10
C TYR A 349 -34.46 1.73 -3.74
N GLY A 350 -34.35 3.02 -3.44
CA GLY A 350 -34.93 3.65 -2.25
C GLY A 350 -36.46 3.81 -2.31
N GLY A 351 -37.03 3.89 -3.52
CA GLY A 351 -38.47 4.10 -3.76
C GLY A 351 -39.32 2.83 -3.80
N GLN A 352 -38.73 1.63 -3.79
CA GLN A 352 -39.49 0.37 -3.80
C GLN A 352 -40.18 0.02 -2.47
N GLY A 353 -40.13 0.90 -1.46
CA GLY A 353 -40.88 0.77 -0.21
C GLY A 353 -42.35 1.23 -0.26
N GLN A 354 -42.81 1.90 -1.33
CA GLN A 354 -44.20 2.38 -1.42
C GLN A 354 -44.76 2.35 -2.85
N ARG A 355 -45.13 1.18 -3.34
CA ARG A 355 -46.22 1.07 -4.33
C ARG A 355 -47.25 0.07 -3.82
N LYS A 356 -48.28 0.59 -3.15
CA LYS A 356 -49.53 -0.14 -2.92
C LYS A 356 -50.04 -0.66 -4.27
N ARG A 357 -50.25 -1.98 -4.35
CA ARG A 357 -51.10 -2.59 -5.36
C ARG A 357 -52.46 -1.91 -5.29
N PHE A 358 -52.82 -1.14 -6.31
CA PHE A 358 -54.22 -0.86 -6.59
C PHE A 358 -54.77 -2.11 -7.29
N SER A 359 -55.56 -2.89 -6.55
CA SER A 359 -56.49 -3.85 -7.13
C SER A 359 -57.64 -3.05 -7.72
N ILE A 360 -57.87 -3.19 -9.01
CA ILE A 360 -59.16 -2.83 -9.62
C ILE A 360 -59.94 -4.13 -9.61
N ASP A 361 -60.86 -4.26 -8.66
CA ASP A 361 -62.02 -5.15 -8.69
C ASP A 361 -63.00 -4.56 -7.66
N ASP A 362 -63.84 -3.63 -8.14
CA ASP A 362 -65.25 -3.41 -7.79
C ASP A 362 -65.82 -2.26 -8.66
#